data_AF-A0A6N9QGI2-F1
#
_entry.id   AF-A0A6N9QGI2-F1
#
_cell.length_a   1.000
_cell.length_b   1.000
_cell.length_c   1.000
_cell.angle_alpha   90.00
_cell.angle_beta   90.00
_cell.angle_gamma   90.00
#
_symmetry.space_group_name_H-M   'P 1'
#
loop_
_entity.id
_entity.type
_entity.pdbx_description
1 polymer ?
#
loop_
_entity_poly.entity_id
_entity_poly.type
_entity_poly.pdbx_seq_one_letter_code
_entity_poly.pdbx_strand_id
1 'polypeptide(L)'
;MMMEAEKWYQYQESYQKYGFDMKPKQARPPRKQVRQHSAVSAKDKARLLLLLVVIGIICVGLIITAAYAASVKYDTNQIVKENNALSAEIENLDVKVYSVNNIEAIEQKATKEQKMVYPASKQIVYLAGEDVPKDGFAEELKKQAYN
;
A
#
# COMPACT_ATOMS: atom_id res chain seq x y z
N MET A 1 -33.54 -4.67 100.96
CA MET A 1 -32.33 -4.27 100.24
C MET A 1 -31.53 -5.54 99.93
N MET A 2 -31.81 -6.19 98.79
CA MET A 2 -31.10 -7.37 98.24
C MET A 2 -31.31 -7.34 96.72
N MET A 3 -30.62 -6.45 96.00
CA MET A 3 -30.89 -6.30 94.55
C MET A 3 -29.66 -6.10 93.66
N GLU A 4 -28.43 -6.10 94.19
CA GLU A 4 -27.22 -6.01 93.35
C GLU A 4 -26.47 -7.33 93.24
N ALA A 5 -26.34 -8.09 94.33
CA ALA A 5 -25.63 -9.36 94.33
C ALA A 5 -26.32 -10.43 93.45
N GLU A 6 -27.65 -10.49 93.48
CA GLU A 6 -28.43 -11.42 92.67
C GLU A 6 -28.36 -11.08 91.17
N LYS A 7 -28.32 -9.79 90.82
CA LYS A 7 -28.15 -9.34 89.43
C LYS A 7 -26.76 -9.65 88.89
N TRP A 8 -25.74 -9.52 89.74
CA TRP A 8 -24.36 -9.89 89.40
C TRP A 8 -24.22 -11.39 89.12
N TYR A 9 -24.85 -12.23 89.95
CA TYR A 9 -24.82 -13.69 89.75
C TYR A 9 -25.56 -14.11 88.47
N GLN A 10 -26.75 -13.56 88.21
CA GLN A 10 -27.52 -13.80 86.99
C GLN A 10 -26.77 -13.35 85.73
N TYR A 11 -26.06 -12.21 85.81
CA TYR A 11 -25.22 -11.73 84.73
C TYR A 11 -24.12 -12.75 84.41
N GLN A 12 -23.44 -13.29 85.42
CA GLN A 12 -22.34 -14.23 85.24
C GLN A 12 -22.79 -15.61 84.71
N GLU A 13 -23.92 -16.14 85.17
CA GLU A 13 -24.48 -17.40 84.66
C GLU A 13 -24.92 -17.31 83.19
N SER A 14 -25.42 -16.14 82.76
CA SER A 14 -25.83 -15.94 81.36
C SER A 14 -24.67 -16.09 80.36
N TYR A 15 -23.43 -15.80 80.78
CA TYR A 15 -22.23 -15.98 79.97
C TYR A 15 -21.75 -17.44 79.91
N GLN A 16 -22.10 -18.27 80.88
CA GLN A 16 -21.73 -19.69 80.84
C GLN A 16 -22.70 -20.52 80.00
N LYS A 17 -23.99 -20.12 79.93
CA LYS A 17 -25.03 -20.86 79.18
C LYS A 17 -24.84 -20.80 77.66
N TYR A 18 -24.18 -19.75 77.15
CA TYR A 18 -23.80 -19.63 75.74
C TYR A 18 -22.28 -19.77 75.64
N GLY A 19 -21.81 -21.01 75.59
CA GLY A 19 -20.39 -21.34 75.46
C GLY A 19 -19.77 -20.73 74.19
N PHE A 20 -19.10 -19.61 74.37
CA PHE A 20 -18.11 -19.11 73.42
C PHE A 20 -16.98 -18.50 74.25
N ASP A 21 -15.77 -19.00 74.06
CA ASP A 21 -14.58 -18.66 74.83
C ASP A 21 -14.22 -17.17 74.59
N MET A 22 -14.86 -16.26 75.32
CA MET A 22 -14.71 -14.80 75.15
C MET A 22 -13.45 -14.31 75.88
N LYS A 23 -12.28 -14.64 75.31
CA LYS A 23 -11.04 -13.93 75.68
C LYS A 23 -11.17 -12.47 75.24
N PRO A 24 -10.78 -11.48 76.06
CA PRO A 24 -10.89 -10.07 75.69
C PRO A 24 -10.14 -9.82 74.39
N LYS A 25 -10.81 -9.17 73.42
CA LYS A 25 -10.17 -8.74 72.17
C LYS A 25 -8.99 -7.85 72.49
N GLN A 26 -7.78 -8.35 72.31
CA GLN A 26 -6.57 -7.54 72.39
C GLN A 26 -6.69 -6.39 71.39
N ALA A 27 -6.39 -5.17 71.85
CA ALA A 27 -6.40 -3.99 71.01
C ALA A 27 -5.50 -4.23 69.80
N ARG A 28 -6.08 -4.18 68.59
CA ARG A 28 -5.31 -4.30 67.35
C ARG A 28 -4.32 -3.15 67.29
N PRO A 29 -3.01 -3.39 67.07
CA PRO A 29 -2.06 -2.30 66.89
C PRO A 29 -2.49 -1.44 65.69
N PRO A 30 -2.21 -0.12 65.70
CA PRO A 30 -2.57 0.75 64.59
C PRO A 30 -1.97 0.19 63.30
N ARG A 31 -2.83 0.01 62.30
CA ARG A 31 -2.47 -0.53 60.99
C ARG A 31 -1.48 0.44 60.35
N LYS A 32 -0.18 0.15 60.44
CA LYS A 32 0.86 0.92 59.75
C LYS A 32 0.50 0.91 58.28
N GLN A 33 0.25 2.09 57.70
CA GLN A 33 0.13 2.24 56.26
C GLN A 33 1.46 1.78 55.67
N VAL A 34 1.48 0.58 55.10
CA VAL A 34 2.62 0.10 54.34
C VAL A 34 2.63 0.94 53.06
N ARG A 35 3.35 2.07 53.10
CA ARG A 35 3.75 2.77 51.88
C ARG A 35 4.63 1.79 51.12
N GLN A 36 4.04 1.08 50.16
CA GLN A 36 4.79 0.29 49.20
C GLN A 36 5.53 1.27 48.30
N HIS A 37 6.67 1.77 48.76
CA HIS A 37 7.68 2.24 47.84
C HIS A 37 8.18 0.99 47.13
N SER A 38 7.64 0.74 45.94
CA SER A 38 8.24 -0.16 44.95
C SER A 38 9.62 0.41 44.63
N ALA A 39 10.62 0.03 45.42
CA ALA A 39 11.98 0.48 45.26
C ALA A 39 12.51 -0.18 43.99
N VAL A 40 12.32 0.49 42.84
CA VAL A 40 12.87 0.10 41.56
C VAL A 40 14.38 -0.05 41.75
N SER A 41 14.87 -1.29 41.63
CA SER A 41 16.27 -1.59 41.86
C SER A 41 17.13 -0.89 40.82
N ALA A 42 18.38 -0.57 41.14
CA ALA A 42 19.30 0.05 40.18
C ALA A 42 19.43 -0.79 38.87
N LYS A 43 19.29 -2.12 39.00
CA LYS A 43 19.27 -3.05 37.86
C LYS A 43 18.02 -2.88 36.97
N ASP A 44 16.87 -2.57 37.55
CA ASP A 44 15.62 -2.34 36.81
C ASP A 44 15.67 -1.01 36.07
N LYS A 45 16.27 0.03 36.68
CA LYS A 45 16.53 1.30 36.01
C LYS A 45 17.47 1.13 34.81
N ALA A 46 18.53 0.33 34.95
CA ALA A 46 19.44 0.01 33.85
C ALA A 46 18.75 -0.76 32.71
N ARG A 47 17.88 -1.73 33.03
CA ARG A 47 17.08 -2.46 32.03
C ARG A 47 16.10 -1.53 31.29
N LEU A 48 15.45 -0.61 32.02
CA LEU A 48 14.56 0.38 31.43
C LEU A 48 15.30 1.32 30.47
N LEU A 49 16.50 1.78 30.85
CA LEU A 49 17.35 2.59 29.97
C LEU A 49 17.75 1.81 28.72
N LEU A 50 18.13 0.54 28.85
CA LEU A 50 18.51 -0.30 27.72
C LEU A 50 17.33 -0.52 26.76
N LEU A 51 16.12 -0.79 27.29
CA LEU A 51 14.90 -0.87 26.48
C LEU A 51 14.62 0.43 25.72
N LEU A 52 14.80 1.57 26.36
CA LEU A 52 14.59 2.88 25.73
C LEU A 52 15.56 3.09 24.56
N VAL A 53 16.81 2.66 24.71
CA VAL A 53 17.81 2.70 23.62
C VAL A 53 17.40 1.78 22.47
N VAL A 54 16.95 0.55 22.75
CA VAL A 54 16.49 -0.39 21.70
C VAL A 54 15.28 0.16 20.96
N ILE A 55 14.31 0.72 21.67
CA ILE A 55 13.14 1.36 21.05
C ILE A 55 13.57 2.54 20.18
N GLY A 56 14.53 3.35 20.64
CA GLY A 56 15.10 4.44 19.85
C GLY A 56 15.70 3.95 18.53
N ILE A 57 16.48 2.87 18.56
CA ILE A 57 17.08 2.26 17.35
C ILE A 57 15.98 1.77 16.39
N ILE A 58 14.94 1.11 16.91
CA ILE A 58 13.80 0.64 16.10
C ILE A 58 13.08 1.83 15.45
N CYS A 59 12.81 2.90 16.20
CA CYS A 59 12.17 4.10 15.68
C CYS A 59 12.98 4.75 14.53
N VAL A 60 14.30 4.84 14.66
CA VAL A 60 15.16 5.34 13.59
C VAL A 60 15.09 4.45 12.35
N GLY A 61 15.11 3.12 12.54
CA GLY A 61 14.95 2.16 11.45
C GLY A 61 13.61 2.29 10.71
N LEU A 62 12.52 2.55 11.43
CA LEU A 62 11.20 2.78 10.83
C LEU A 62 11.17 4.07 10.01
N ILE A 63 11.79 5.15 10.47
CA ILE A 63 11.87 6.41 9.72
C ILE A 63 12.66 6.22 8.42
N ILE A 64 13.80 5.53 8.47
CA ILE A 64 14.61 5.25 7.27
C ILE A 64 13.81 4.40 6.28
N THR A 65 13.19 3.32 6.75
CA THR A 65 12.38 2.43 5.90
C THR A 65 11.21 3.17 5.27
N ALA A 66 10.54 4.04 6.03
CA ALA A 66 9.45 4.87 5.53
C ALA A 66 9.94 5.89 4.48
N ALA A 67 11.12 6.49 4.66
CA ALA A 67 11.73 7.39 3.69
C ALA A 67 12.10 6.66 2.38
N TYR A 68 12.69 5.46 2.46
CA TYR A 68 12.94 4.62 1.29
C TYR A 68 11.64 4.19 0.61
N ALA A 69 10.62 3.81 1.36
CA ALA A 69 9.30 3.47 0.79
C ALA A 69 8.65 4.68 0.09
N ALA A 70 8.84 5.89 0.61
CA ALA A 70 8.39 7.12 -0.04
C ALA A 70 9.18 7.42 -1.33
N SER A 71 10.51 7.24 -1.31
CA SER A 71 11.36 7.37 -2.51
C SER A 71 10.96 6.35 -3.58
N VAL A 72 10.79 5.08 -3.21
CA VAL A 72 10.38 4.00 -4.13
C VAL A 72 9.00 4.30 -4.75
N LYS A 73 8.07 4.86 -3.97
CA LYS A 73 6.76 5.29 -4.49
C LYS A 73 6.89 6.46 -5.48
N TYR A 74 7.80 7.40 -5.22
CA TYR A 74 8.07 8.51 -6.12
C TYR A 74 8.65 8.02 -7.44
N ASP A 75 9.67 7.15 -7.38
CA ASP A 75 10.33 6.57 -8.55
C ASP A 75 9.34 5.74 -9.38
N THR A 76 8.46 4.98 -8.73
CA THR A 76 7.40 4.23 -9.42
C THR A 76 6.44 5.15 -10.15
N ASN A 77 5.98 6.23 -9.52
CA ASN A 77 5.08 7.18 -10.16
C ASN A 77 5.76 7.96 -11.30
N GLN A 78 7.07 8.18 -11.21
CA GLN A 78 7.84 8.78 -12.29
C GLN A 78 7.97 7.83 -13.48
N ILE A 79 8.34 6.57 -13.24
CA ILE A 79 8.44 5.53 -14.28
C ILE A 79 7.07 5.30 -14.97
N VAL A 80 5.96 5.34 -14.21
CA VAL A 80 4.61 5.24 -14.79
C VAL A 80 4.27 6.44 -15.66
N LYS A 81 4.65 7.66 -15.25
CA LYS A 81 4.46 8.87 -16.06
C LYS A 81 5.28 8.81 -17.35
N GLU A 82 6.53 8.37 -17.27
CA GLU A 82 7.41 8.21 -18.43
C GLU A 82 6.85 7.15 -19.40
N ASN A 83 6.36 6.02 -18.90
CA ASN A 83 5.70 5.00 -19.73
C ASN A 83 4.43 5.50 -20.41
N ASN A 84 3.61 6.29 -19.70
CA ASN A 84 2.40 6.88 -20.29
C ASN A 84 2.75 7.92 -21.36
N ALA A 85 3.80 8.72 -21.16
CA ALA A 85 4.28 9.66 -22.15
C ALA A 85 4.80 8.95 -23.42
N LEU A 86 5.58 7.88 -23.25
CA LEU A 86 6.06 7.05 -24.37
C LEU A 86 4.90 6.38 -25.13
N SER A 87 3.89 5.88 -24.40
CA SER A 87 2.70 5.28 -25.02
C SER A 87 1.90 6.31 -25.82
N ALA A 88 1.74 7.53 -25.29
CA ALA A 88 1.06 8.63 -25.99
C ALA A 88 1.85 9.09 -27.24
N GLU A 89 3.19 9.06 -27.17
CA GLU A 89 4.04 9.33 -28.33
C GLU A 89 3.87 8.25 -29.41
N ILE A 90 3.85 6.97 -29.02
CA ILE A 90 3.59 5.86 -29.95
C ILE A 90 2.23 6.01 -30.62
N GLU A 91 1.17 6.30 -29.87
CA GLU A 91 -0.18 6.50 -30.41
C GLU A 91 -0.22 7.67 -31.41
N ASN A 92 0.45 8.78 -31.09
CA ASN A 92 0.55 9.92 -32.00
C ASN A 92 1.33 9.55 -33.28
N LEU A 93 2.43 8.81 -33.16
CA LEU A 93 3.18 8.30 -34.31
C LEU A 93 2.32 7.35 -35.15
N ASP A 94 1.55 6.46 -34.53
CA ASP A 94 0.67 5.52 -35.21
C ASP A 94 -0.43 6.26 -35.99
N VAL A 95 -1.09 7.25 -35.38
CA VAL A 95 -2.03 8.15 -36.07
C VAL A 95 -1.36 8.90 -37.22
N LYS A 96 -0.11 9.33 -37.05
CA LYS A 96 0.65 9.99 -38.12
C LYS A 96 0.97 9.02 -39.27
N VAL A 97 1.31 7.77 -38.97
CA VAL A 97 1.53 6.72 -39.97
C VAL A 97 0.23 6.41 -40.69
N TYR A 98 -0.88 6.21 -39.98
CA TYR A 98 -2.19 5.98 -40.62
C TYR A 98 -2.67 7.16 -41.45
N SER A 99 -2.45 8.40 -40.99
CA SER A 99 -2.82 9.58 -41.77
C SER A 99 -1.96 9.75 -43.03
N VAL A 100 -0.67 9.35 -43.00
CA VAL A 100 0.21 9.36 -44.18
C VAL A 100 -0.02 8.17 -45.11
N ASN A 101 -0.37 7.00 -44.56
CA ASN A 101 -0.70 5.78 -45.32
C ASN A 101 -2.16 5.75 -45.78
N ASN A 102 -2.98 6.72 -45.39
CA ASN A 102 -4.32 6.86 -45.95
C ASN A 102 -4.18 7.17 -47.45
N ILE A 103 -4.92 6.45 -48.27
CA ILE A 103 -4.92 6.57 -49.73
C ILE A 103 -5.15 8.02 -50.17
N GLU A 104 -5.95 8.78 -49.44
CA GLU A 104 -6.21 10.20 -49.71
C GLU A 104 -4.96 11.08 -49.53
N ALA A 105 -4.11 10.80 -48.53
CA ALA A 105 -2.85 11.52 -48.32
C ALA A 105 -1.81 11.17 -49.39
N ILE A 106 -1.77 9.89 -49.78
CA ILE A 106 -0.93 9.42 -50.89
C ILE A 106 -1.36 10.08 -52.20
N GLU A 107 -2.66 10.12 -52.49
CA GLU A 107 -3.25 10.77 -53.66
C GLU A 107 -2.96 12.27 -53.68
N GLN A 108 -3.13 12.96 -52.55
CA GLN A 108 -2.81 14.39 -52.47
C GLN A 108 -1.32 14.65 -52.74
N LYS A 109 -0.42 13.84 -52.19
CA LYS A 109 1.02 14.01 -52.42
C LYS A 109 1.39 13.71 -53.87
N ALA A 110 0.86 12.63 -54.43
CA ALA A 110 1.08 12.24 -55.82
C ALA A 110 0.59 13.31 -56.80
N THR A 111 -0.62 13.84 -56.59
CA THR A 111 -1.23 14.84 -57.49
C THR A 111 -0.62 16.22 -57.32
N LYS A 112 -0.36 16.68 -56.09
CA LYS A 112 0.12 18.04 -55.82
C LYS A 112 1.64 18.18 -55.96
N GLU A 113 2.42 17.23 -55.44
CA GLU A 113 3.89 17.34 -55.42
C GLU A 113 4.51 16.66 -56.65
N GLN A 114 4.04 15.47 -57.01
CA GLN A 114 4.61 14.68 -58.11
C GLN A 114 3.92 14.92 -59.46
N LYS A 115 2.89 15.79 -59.50
CA LYS A 115 2.10 16.12 -60.69
C LYS A 115 1.50 14.89 -61.39
N MET A 116 1.22 13.83 -60.63
CA MET A 116 0.52 12.65 -61.14
C MET A 116 -0.95 13.00 -61.41
N VAL A 117 -1.53 12.39 -62.45
CA VAL A 117 -2.94 12.59 -62.81
C VAL A 117 -3.72 11.33 -62.43
N TYR A 118 -4.84 11.51 -61.74
CA TYR A 118 -5.72 10.39 -61.40
C TYR A 118 -6.35 9.81 -62.68
N PRO A 119 -6.30 8.49 -62.89
CA PRO A 119 -6.77 7.87 -64.12
C PRO A 119 -8.29 8.02 -64.29
N ALA A 120 -8.75 8.31 -65.50
CA ALA A 120 -10.17 8.28 -65.83
C ALA A 120 -10.68 6.83 -65.85
N SER A 121 -12.00 6.62 -65.67
CA SER A 121 -12.60 5.27 -65.65
C SER A 121 -12.27 4.40 -66.85
N LYS A 122 -11.99 5.00 -68.01
CA LYS A 122 -11.59 4.32 -69.25
C LYS A 122 -10.12 3.87 -69.29
N GLN A 123 -9.31 4.36 -68.35
CA GLN A 123 -7.88 4.05 -68.22
C GLN A 123 -7.61 3.04 -67.09
N ILE A 124 -8.66 2.57 -66.40
CA ILE A 124 -8.57 1.58 -65.35
C ILE A 124 -8.91 0.21 -65.95
N VAL A 125 -7.97 -0.73 -65.88
CA VAL A 125 -8.16 -2.12 -66.31
C VAL A 125 -8.20 -3.00 -65.07
N TYR A 126 -9.28 -3.75 -64.91
CA TYR A 126 -9.41 -4.73 -63.84
C TYR A 126 -8.92 -6.08 -64.35
N LEU A 127 -7.96 -6.67 -63.64
CA LEU A 127 -7.41 -7.99 -63.97
C LEU A 127 -8.25 -9.07 -63.28
N ALA A 128 -8.68 -10.09 -64.03
CA ALA A 128 -9.23 -11.33 -63.48
C ALA A 128 -8.09 -12.33 -63.19
N GLY A 129 -8.38 -13.41 -62.46
CA GLY A 129 -7.36 -14.39 -62.04
C GLY A 129 -6.56 -15.06 -63.17
N GLU A 130 -7.10 -15.00 -64.40
CA GLU A 130 -6.47 -15.53 -65.62
C GLU A 130 -5.50 -14.52 -66.26
N ASP A 131 -5.63 -13.24 -65.94
CA ASP A 131 -4.84 -12.13 -66.48
C ASP A 131 -3.55 -11.87 -65.70
N VAL A 132 -3.32 -12.59 -64.61
CA VAL A 132 -2.11 -12.46 -63.79
C VAL A 132 -0.93 -13.13 -64.51
N PRO A 133 0.15 -12.39 -64.80
CA PRO A 133 1.32 -12.96 -65.47
C PRO A 133 1.89 -14.13 -64.66
N LYS A 134 2.24 -15.23 -65.34
CA LYS A 134 2.83 -16.43 -64.71
C LYS A 134 4.12 -16.14 -63.94
N ASP A 135 4.88 -15.16 -64.41
CA ASP A 135 6.16 -14.74 -63.82
C ASP A 135 6.00 -13.63 -62.76
N GLY A 136 4.77 -13.18 -62.51
CA GLY A 136 4.43 -12.16 -61.52
C GLY A 136 4.49 -10.72 -62.06
N PHE A 137 3.53 -9.90 -61.62
CA PHE A 137 3.33 -8.52 -62.08
C PHE A 137 4.56 -7.61 -61.91
N ALA A 138 5.33 -7.82 -60.83
CA ALA A 138 6.52 -7.02 -60.53
C ALA A 138 7.69 -7.27 -61.51
N GLU A 139 7.86 -8.51 -61.98
CA GLU A 139 8.91 -8.83 -62.95
C GLU A 139 8.60 -8.25 -64.33
N GLU A 140 7.33 -8.29 -64.74
CA GLU A 140 6.89 -7.77 -66.03
C GLU A 140 6.98 -6.23 -66.10
N LEU A 141 6.61 -5.53 -65.01
CA LEU A 141 6.81 -4.08 -64.89
C LEU A 141 8.30 -3.70 -64.99
N LYS A 142 9.19 -4.48 -64.36
CA LYS A 142 10.63 -4.25 -64.43
C LYS A 142 11.16 -4.43 -65.85
N LYS A 143 10.69 -5.44 -66.59
CA LYS A 143 11.07 -5.60 -68.00
C LYS A 143 10.62 -4.42 -68.87
N GLN A 144 9.39 -3.93 -68.71
CA GLN A 144 8.89 -2.82 -69.54
C GLN A 144 9.51 -1.46 -69.19
N ALA A 145 9.86 -1.21 -67.93
CA ALA A 145 10.42 0.07 -67.50
C ALA A 145 11.91 0.25 -67.81
N TYR A 146 12.65 -0.85 -68.01
CA TYR A 146 14.10 -0.85 -68.26
C TYR A 146 14.50 -1.36 -69.65
N ASN A 147 13.52 -1.55 -70.54
CA ASN A 147 13.72 -1.70 -71.99
C ASN A 147 13.49 -0.35 -72.70
#